data_AF-A0A0D2Y3F3-F1
#
_entry.id   AF-A0A0D2Y3F3-F1
#
_cell.length_a   1.000
_cell.length_b   1.000
_cell.length_c   1.000
_cell.angle_alpha   90.00
_cell.angle_beta   90.00
_cell.angle_gamma   90.00
#
_symmetry.space_group_name_H-M   'P 1'
#
loop_
_entity.id
_entity.type
_entity.pdbx_description
1 polymer ?
#
loop_
_entity_poly.entity_id
_entity_poly.type
_entity_poly.pdbx_seq_one_letter_code
_entity_poly.pdbx_strand_id
1 'polypeptide(L)'
;MDFVGGCGSDKLEVIPKGALFNGQFQPLARTALLVRESVAALTKAPQVHAQLHLLRESYAKDKENPPVFAAQDAFILVVSNFSKMGFFDSIDFSPAVIAPATVGHGKSPGKLAWHQWTSLEHNTHIRNMFQVGGKDGQGNTWMMAILPPETWAVVEGHLAGLADARPSKL
;
A
#
# COMPACT_ATOMS: atom_id res chain seq x y z
N MET A 1 -6.32 -27.94 -1.97
CA MET A 1 -7.32 -27.02 -1.41
C MET A 1 -6.54 -25.82 -0.93
N ASP A 2 -6.45 -24.80 -1.76
CA ASP A 2 -5.74 -23.58 -1.41
C ASP A 2 -6.63 -22.76 -0.49
N PHE A 3 -6.08 -22.36 0.65
CA PHE A 3 -6.79 -21.56 1.64
C PHE A 3 -7.11 -20.18 1.04
N VAL A 4 -8.37 -19.98 0.61
CA VAL A 4 -8.92 -18.67 0.25
C VAL A 4 -9.43 -18.01 1.54
N GLY A 5 -8.49 -17.67 2.43
CA GLY A 5 -8.75 -16.87 3.62
C GLY A 5 -7.69 -15.77 3.71
N GLY A 6 -8.12 -14.54 3.96
CA GLY A 6 -7.22 -13.38 4.05
C GLY A 6 -6.20 -13.57 5.16
N CYS A 7 -4.97 -13.97 4.80
CA CYS A 7 -3.80 -13.93 5.67
C CYS A 7 -3.18 -12.51 5.60
N GLY A 8 -4.01 -11.49 5.76
CA GLY A 8 -3.58 -10.11 5.91
C GLY A 8 -3.55 -9.80 7.39
N SER A 9 -2.37 -9.69 7.98
CA SER A 9 -2.24 -8.85 9.17
C SER A 9 -2.10 -7.42 8.64
N ASP A 10 -3.08 -6.56 8.94
CA ASP A 10 -2.88 -5.13 8.79
C ASP A 10 -1.70 -4.76 9.68
N LYS A 11 -0.62 -4.31 9.04
CA LYS A 11 0.58 -3.87 9.73
C LYS A 11 0.38 -2.41 10.07
N LEU A 12 -0.02 -2.17 11.31
CA LEU A 12 0.01 -0.84 11.87
C LEU A 12 1.46 -0.50 12.21
N GLU A 13 2.15 0.19 11.31
CA GLU A 13 3.44 0.79 11.63
C GLU A 13 3.19 2.18 12.21
N VAL A 14 3.44 2.31 13.52
CA VAL A 14 3.60 3.64 14.11
C VAL A 14 5.02 4.06 13.79
N ILE A 15 5.13 4.78 12.69
CA ILE A 15 6.31 5.59 12.45
C ILE A 15 6.15 6.79 13.39
N PRO A 16 6.87 6.87 14.53
CA PRO A 16 6.88 8.11 15.29
C PRO A 16 7.29 9.21 14.33
N LYS A 17 6.82 10.44 14.55
CA LYS A 17 7.18 11.60 13.72
C LYS A 17 8.70 11.70 13.46
N GLY A 18 9.51 11.03 14.30
CA GLY A 18 10.91 10.66 14.09
C GLY A 18 11.34 9.89 12.81
N ALA A 19 10.50 9.44 11.87
CA ALA A 19 11.03 9.24 10.50
C ALA A 19 11.42 10.58 9.82
N LEU A 20 10.98 11.68 10.44
CA LEU A 20 11.60 13.00 10.43
C LEU A 20 12.16 13.28 11.85
N PHE A 21 13.26 12.62 12.26
CA PHE A 21 13.96 13.01 13.49
C PHE A 21 14.32 14.50 13.37
N ASN A 22 13.82 15.34 14.29
CA ASN A 22 14.09 16.77 14.38
C ASN A 22 13.79 17.61 13.11
N GLY A 23 12.76 17.26 12.33
CA GLY A 23 12.37 18.08 11.18
C GLY A 23 13.36 18.05 10.01
N GLN A 24 14.25 17.05 9.96
CA GLN A 24 15.17 16.84 8.85
C GLN A 24 14.80 15.59 8.03
N PHE A 25 14.88 15.73 6.71
CA PHE A 25 14.63 14.65 5.76
C PHE A 25 15.68 13.56 5.97
N GLN A 26 15.25 12.37 6.41
CA GLN A 26 16.15 11.22 6.48
C GLN A 26 16.45 10.73 5.06
N PRO A 27 17.66 10.19 4.81
CA PRO A 27 17.94 9.55 3.54
C PRO A 27 16.93 8.43 3.29
N LEU A 28 16.40 8.33 2.06
CA LEU A 28 15.42 7.30 1.68
C LEU A 28 15.86 5.89 2.10
N ALA A 29 17.16 5.60 2.03
CA ALA A 29 17.74 4.33 2.45
C ALA A 29 17.52 4.02 3.94
N ARG A 30 17.56 5.03 4.82
CA ARG A 30 17.32 4.87 6.26
C ARG A 30 15.86 4.53 6.53
N THR A 31 14.93 5.26 5.92
CA THR A 31 13.49 4.97 6.02
C THR A 31 13.18 3.58 5.49
N ALA A 32 13.75 3.20 4.34
CA ALA A 32 13.57 1.86 3.79
C ALA A 32 14.13 0.75 4.71
N LEU A 33 15.26 0.99 5.38
CA LEU A 33 15.81 0.04 6.35
C LEU A 33 14.87 -0.13 7.55
N LEU A 34 14.39 0.96 8.13
CA LEU A 34 13.46 0.94 9.26
C LEU A 34 12.19 0.14 8.92
N VAL A 35 11.57 0.41 7.77
CA VAL A 35 10.37 -0.33 7.33
C VAL A 35 10.66 -1.83 7.19
N ARG A 36 11.83 -2.22 6.65
CA ARG A 36 12.21 -3.64 6.53
C ARG A 36 12.39 -4.29 7.89
N GLU A 37 13.06 -3.62 8.82
CA GLU A 37 13.27 -4.10 10.19
C GLU A 37 11.92 -4.24 10.93
N SER A 38 11.05 -3.23 10.85
CA SER A 38 9.68 -3.25 11.39
C SER A 38 8.89 -4.44 10.85
N VAL A 39 8.88 -4.62 9.52
CA VAL A 39 8.20 -5.74 8.86
C VAL A 39 8.72 -7.08 9.38
N ALA A 40 10.04 -7.26 9.45
CA ALA A 40 10.66 -8.51 9.89
C ALA A 40 10.39 -8.80 11.38
N ALA A 41 10.32 -7.76 12.22
CA ALA A 41 10.02 -7.90 13.64
C ALA A 41 8.54 -8.27 13.87
N LEU A 42 7.62 -7.56 13.22
CA LEU A 42 6.17 -7.72 13.41
C LEU A 42 5.61 -9.00 12.80
N THR A 43 6.26 -9.57 11.77
CA THR A 43 5.80 -10.83 11.14
C THR A 43 6.29 -12.08 11.84
N LYS A 44 6.94 -11.98 13.00
CA LYS A 44 7.32 -13.15 13.80
C LYS A 44 6.07 -13.80 14.39
N ALA A 45 6.00 -15.14 14.39
CA ALA A 45 4.83 -15.86 14.87
C ALA A 45 4.34 -15.43 16.28
N PRO A 46 5.22 -15.21 17.28
CA PRO A 46 4.78 -14.71 18.59
C PRO A 46 4.12 -13.33 18.54
N GLN A 47 4.62 -12.42 17.68
CA GLN A 47 4.06 -11.08 17.52
C GLN A 47 2.70 -11.13 16.83
N VAL A 48 2.58 -11.93 15.77
CA VAL A 48 1.31 -12.15 15.07
C VAL A 48 0.26 -12.75 16.03
N HIS A 49 0.63 -13.75 16.82
CA HIS A 49 -0.28 -14.35 17.80
C HIS A 49 -0.71 -13.36 18.87
N ALA A 50 0.23 -12.58 19.44
CA ALA A 50 -0.09 -11.55 20.43
C ALA A 50 -1.04 -10.49 19.84
N GLN A 51 -0.79 -10.04 18.61
CA GLN A 51 -1.67 -9.10 17.91
C GLN A 51 -3.07 -9.68 17.69
N LEU A 52 -3.18 -10.94 17.25
CA LEU A 52 -4.47 -11.61 17.06
C LEU A 52 -5.25 -11.77 18.37
N HIS A 53 -4.56 -12.05 19.48
CA HIS A 53 -5.18 -12.08 20.81
C HIS A 53 -5.75 -10.71 21.20
N LEU A 54 -4.97 -9.64 21.06
CA LEU A 54 -5.43 -8.27 21.34
C LEU A 54 -6.59 -7.86 20.44
N LEU A 55 -6.51 -8.19 19.14
CA LEU A 55 -7.56 -7.89 18.18
C LEU A 55 -8.86 -8.64 18.53
N ARG A 56 -8.77 -9.91 18.91
CA ARG A 56 -9.94 -10.69 19.33
C ARG A 56 -10.60 -10.08 20.57
N GLU A 57 -9.81 -9.68 21.56
CA GLU A 57 -10.31 -9.04 22.77
C GLU A 57 -10.92 -7.67 22.49
N SER A 58 -10.33 -6.88 21.60
CA SER A 58 -10.86 -5.57 21.25
C SER A 58 -12.17 -5.68 20.48
N TYR A 59 -12.26 -6.57 19.50
CA TYR A 59 -13.48 -6.79 18.71
C TYR A 59 -14.66 -7.28 19.57
N ALA A 60 -14.38 -7.94 20.70
CA ALA A 60 -15.41 -8.32 21.65
C ALA A 60 -15.99 -7.09 22.41
N LYS A 61 -15.22 -6.00 22.53
CA LYS A 61 -15.62 -4.76 23.21
C LYS A 61 -16.20 -3.73 22.23
N ASP A 62 -15.49 -3.48 21.15
CA ASP A 62 -15.84 -2.52 20.10
C ASP A 62 -15.30 -3.05 18.76
N LYS A 63 -16.21 -3.38 17.84
CA LYS A 63 -15.88 -3.92 16.52
C LYS A 63 -15.43 -2.85 15.54
N GLU A 64 -15.80 -1.60 15.77
CA GLU A 64 -15.57 -0.50 14.83
C GLU A 64 -14.27 0.24 15.11
N ASN A 65 -13.77 0.17 16.36
CA ASN A 65 -12.56 0.87 16.78
C ASN A 65 -11.51 -0.08 17.41
N PRO A 66 -10.74 -0.82 16.59
CA PRO A 66 -9.63 -1.59 17.12
C PRO A 66 -8.56 -0.67 17.75
N PRO A 67 -7.88 -1.11 18.82
CA PRO A 67 -6.89 -0.30 19.52
C PRO A 67 -5.66 -0.08 18.64
N VAL A 68 -5.31 1.19 18.46
CA VAL A 68 -4.10 1.65 17.79
C VAL A 68 -3.16 2.18 18.88
N PHE A 69 -2.02 1.53 19.07
CA PHE A 69 -1.01 1.94 20.06
C PHE A 69 0.04 2.80 19.38
N ALA A 70 -0.05 4.12 19.54
CA ALA A 70 0.86 5.07 18.93
C ALA A 70 1.28 6.17 19.92
N ALA A 71 2.38 6.86 19.60
CA ALA A 71 2.73 8.10 20.29
C ALA A 71 1.63 9.17 20.05
N GLN A 72 1.43 10.07 21.01
CA GLN A 72 0.36 11.09 20.94
C GLN A 72 0.48 12.00 19.72
N ASP A 73 1.68 12.21 19.19
CA ASP A 73 1.99 13.04 18.02
C ASP A 73 2.18 12.23 16.73
N ALA A 74 1.90 10.93 16.76
CA ALA A 74 1.95 10.08 15.58
C ALA A 74 0.73 10.30 14.68
N PHE A 75 0.91 10.08 13.38
CA PHE A 75 -0.17 9.96 12.42
C PHE A 75 -0.11 8.58 11.77
N ILE A 76 -1.26 8.08 11.32
CA ILE A 76 -1.35 6.77 10.69
C ILE A 76 -1.16 6.95 9.18
N LEU A 77 -0.30 6.12 8.61
CA LEU A 77 -0.09 5.94 7.18
C LEU A 77 -0.32 4.46 6.87
N VAL A 78 -1.30 4.14 6.04
CA VAL A 78 -1.59 2.75 5.67
C VAL A 78 -1.06 2.51 4.27
N VAL A 79 -0.20 1.50 4.10
CA VAL A 79 0.34 1.12 2.79
C VAL A 79 0.08 -0.36 2.54
N SER A 80 -0.84 -0.65 1.63
CA SER A 80 -1.15 -2.00 1.21
C SER A 80 -0.41 -2.35 -0.07
N ASN A 81 0.46 -3.37 -0.02
CA ASN A 81 1.26 -3.78 -1.16
C ASN A 81 0.72 -5.08 -1.79
N PHE A 82 0.11 -4.96 -2.98
CA PHE A 82 -0.40 -6.07 -3.76
C PHE A 82 0.57 -6.56 -4.84
N SER A 83 1.82 -6.10 -4.85
CA SER A 83 2.80 -6.47 -5.87
C SER A 83 3.07 -7.96 -5.95
N LYS A 84 2.85 -8.70 -4.86
CA LYS A 84 3.03 -10.16 -4.79
C LYS A 84 1.80 -10.96 -5.22
N MET A 85 0.64 -10.32 -5.41
CA MET A 85 -0.58 -11.01 -5.85
C MET A 85 -0.53 -11.41 -7.33
N GLY A 86 0.31 -10.72 -8.12
CA GLY A 86 0.48 -11.04 -9.54
C GLY A 86 -0.78 -10.83 -10.38
N PHE A 87 -1.66 -9.89 -10.01
CA PHE A 87 -2.95 -9.69 -10.69
C PHE A 87 -2.84 -9.56 -12.22
N PHE A 88 -1.83 -8.85 -12.72
CA PHE A 88 -1.59 -8.66 -14.15
C PHE A 88 -1.17 -9.93 -14.90
N ASP A 89 -0.67 -10.95 -14.20
CA ASP A 89 -0.26 -12.23 -14.77
C ASP A 89 -1.32 -13.31 -14.56
N SER A 90 -1.89 -13.36 -13.36
CA SER A 90 -2.83 -14.40 -12.91
C SER A 90 -4.25 -14.23 -13.43
N ILE A 91 -4.69 -13.01 -13.71
CA ILE A 91 -6.05 -12.74 -14.19
C ILE A 91 -6.05 -12.82 -15.72
N ASP A 92 -6.90 -13.69 -16.26
CA ASP A 92 -6.98 -13.95 -17.70
C ASP A 92 -8.43 -13.97 -18.20
N PHE A 93 -8.79 -12.97 -19.00
CA PHE A 93 -10.07 -12.86 -19.69
C PHE A 93 -9.96 -13.19 -21.18
N SER A 94 -8.85 -13.78 -21.65
CA SER A 94 -8.67 -14.18 -23.05
C SER A 94 -9.82 -15.01 -23.61
N PRO A 95 -10.47 -15.94 -22.86
CA PRO A 95 -11.63 -16.69 -23.37
C PRO A 95 -12.85 -15.83 -23.72
N ALA A 96 -12.95 -14.61 -23.18
CA ALA A 96 -14.05 -13.68 -23.43
C ALA A 96 -13.74 -12.66 -24.55
N VAL A 97 -12.56 -12.73 -25.17
CA VAL A 97 -12.14 -11.81 -26.23
C VAL A 97 -12.77 -12.22 -27.56
N ILE A 98 -13.78 -11.46 -28.01
CA ILE A 98 -14.46 -11.68 -29.29
C ILE A 98 -13.81 -10.87 -30.42
N ALA A 99 -13.20 -9.73 -30.09
CA ALA A 99 -12.43 -8.90 -31.01
C ALA A 99 -11.13 -8.43 -30.32
N PRO A 100 -9.98 -8.38 -31.04
CA PRO A 100 -8.74 -7.88 -30.47
C PRO A 100 -8.90 -6.43 -30.01
N ALA A 101 -8.38 -6.11 -28.82
CA ALA A 101 -8.30 -4.73 -28.37
C ALA A 101 -7.38 -3.90 -29.27
N THR A 102 -7.62 -2.59 -29.33
CA THR A 102 -6.71 -1.61 -29.93
C THR A 102 -5.30 -1.70 -29.34
N VAL A 103 -4.29 -1.37 -30.14
CA VAL A 103 -2.88 -1.37 -29.71
C VAL A 103 -2.71 -0.50 -28.46
N GLY A 104 -2.11 -1.06 -27.40
CA GLY A 104 -1.76 -0.32 -26.17
C GLY A 104 -2.49 -0.74 -24.89
N HIS A 105 -3.42 -1.70 -24.94
CA HIS A 105 -4.13 -2.20 -23.75
C HIS A 105 -3.52 -3.51 -23.20
N GLY A 106 -2.87 -3.44 -22.03
CA GLY A 106 -2.34 -4.62 -21.31
C GLY A 106 -1.15 -5.31 -22.02
N LYS A 107 -0.73 -6.49 -21.51
CA LYS A 107 0.33 -7.31 -22.14
C LYS A 107 -0.13 -7.94 -23.47
N SER A 108 -1.38 -8.39 -23.50
CA SER A 108 -2.02 -9.08 -24.62
C SER A 108 -3.55 -8.95 -24.49
N PRO A 109 -4.32 -9.19 -25.56
CA PRO A 109 -5.78 -9.22 -25.47
C PRO A 109 -6.24 -10.14 -24.33
N GLY A 110 -7.21 -9.69 -23.53
CA GLY A 110 -7.73 -10.45 -22.38
C GLY A 110 -6.91 -10.35 -21.10
N LYS A 111 -5.68 -9.79 -21.13
CA LYS A 111 -4.93 -9.48 -19.91
C LYS A 111 -5.36 -8.15 -19.32
N LEU A 112 -5.23 -8.05 -18.00
CA LEU A 112 -5.52 -6.83 -17.26
C LEU A 112 -4.66 -5.67 -17.77
N ALA A 113 -5.30 -4.56 -18.14
CA ALA A 113 -4.60 -3.33 -18.52
C ALA A 113 -4.32 -2.45 -17.30
N TRP A 114 -5.28 -2.40 -16.37
CA TRP A 114 -5.24 -1.61 -15.16
C TRP A 114 -6.27 -2.12 -14.16
N HIS A 115 -6.02 -1.94 -12.86
CA HIS A 115 -7.01 -2.12 -11.81
C HIS A 115 -6.89 -0.98 -10.81
N GLN A 116 -8.02 -0.66 -10.21
CA GLN A 116 -8.10 0.33 -9.16
C GLN A 116 -8.78 -0.24 -7.93
N TRP A 117 -8.30 0.20 -6.78
CA TRP A 117 -9.03 0.11 -5.54
C TRP A 117 -9.58 1.47 -5.15
N THR A 118 -10.81 1.48 -4.65
CA THR A 118 -11.43 2.64 -4.02
C THR A 118 -12.24 2.16 -2.82
N SER A 119 -12.40 3.05 -1.84
CA SER A 119 -13.43 2.85 -0.84
C SER A 119 -14.78 3.30 -1.39
N LEU A 120 -15.85 2.60 -1.01
CA LEU A 120 -17.23 3.03 -1.27
C LEU A 120 -17.77 3.91 -0.12
N GLU A 121 -17.19 3.74 1.07
CA GLU A 121 -17.55 4.51 2.26
C GLU A 121 -16.49 5.57 2.54
N HIS A 122 -16.93 6.76 2.97
CA HIS A 122 -16.04 7.82 3.42
C HIS A 122 -16.16 7.90 4.94
N ASN A 123 -15.18 7.36 5.65
CA ASN A 123 -15.09 7.50 7.10
C ASN A 123 -13.78 8.19 7.49
N THR A 124 -13.69 8.60 8.74
CA THR A 124 -12.53 9.34 9.28
C THR A 124 -11.22 8.54 9.26
N HIS A 125 -11.30 7.21 9.16
CA HIS A 125 -10.16 6.29 9.09
C HIS A 125 -9.63 6.12 7.65
N ILE A 126 -10.40 6.52 6.64
CA ILE A 126 -10.03 6.44 5.21
C ILE A 126 -9.27 7.71 4.81
N ARG A 127 -8.14 7.94 5.49
CA ARG A 127 -7.20 9.04 5.20
C ARG A 127 -5.78 8.48 5.22
N ASN A 128 -4.89 9.05 4.42
CA ASN A 128 -3.47 8.65 4.36
C ASN A 128 -3.27 7.18 3.97
N MET A 129 -4.04 6.71 3.00
CA MET A 129 -3.95 5.33 2.52
C MET A 129 -3.28 5.27 1.17
N PHE A 130 -2.40 4.29 1.00
CA PHE A 130 -1.69 4.01 -0.24
C PHE A 130 -1.90 2.54 -0.60
N GLN A 131 -2.03 2.29 -1.89
CA GLN A 131 -2.06 0.96 -2.45
C GLN A 131 -1.01 0.85 -3.56
N VAL A 132 -0.15 -0.15 -3.48
CA VAL A 132 0.75 -0.53 -4.57
C VAL A 132 0.09 -1.66 -5.36
N GLY A 133 -0.35 -1.37 -6.59
CA GLY A 133 -1.12 -2.28 -7.44
C GLY A 133 -0.30 -3.38 -8.14
N GLY A 134 1.03 -3.33 -8.02
CA GLY A 134 1.95 -4.25 -8.68
C GLY A 134 2.46 -3.74 -10.02
N LYS A 135 3.09 -4.62 -10.79
CA LYS A 135 3.70 -4.30 -12.08
C LYS A 135 2.75 -4.61 -13.22
N ASP A 136 2.52 -3.63 -14.08
CA ASP A 136 1.69 -3.78 -15.27
C ASP A 136 2.39 -4.55 -16.39
N GLY A 137 1.75 -4.56 -17.55
CA GLY A 137 2.25 -5.23 -18.73
C GLY A 137 3.62 -4.79 -19.24
N GLN A 138 3.99 -3.56 -18.94
CA GLN A 138 5.21 -2.90 -19.40
C GLN A 138 6.26 -2.79 -18.28
N GLY A 139 5.96 -3.33 -17.09
CA GLY A 139 6.83 -3.28 -15.92
C GLY A 139 6.69 -2.01 -15.08
N ASN A 140 5.75 -1.13 -15.39
CA ASN A 140 5.47 0.05 -14.56
C ASN A 140 4.80 -0.36 -13.27
N THR A 141 5.15 0.30 -12.16
CA THR A 141 4.49 0.09 -10.88
C THR A 141 3.43 1.15 -10.67
N TRP A 142 2.19 0.72 -10.45
CA TRP A 142 1.08 1.62 -10.16
C TRP A 142 0.93 1.80 -8.64
N MET A 143 0.78 3.05 -8.22
CA MET A 143 0.45 3.42 -6.85
C MET A 143 -0.79 4.30 -6.85
N MET A 144 -1.73 4.00 -5.97
CA MET A 144 -2.95 4.74 -5.75
C MET A 144 -2.95 5.25 -4.31
N ALA A 145 -3.57 6.41 -4.07
CA ALA A 145 -3.65 6.94 -2.73
C ALA A 145 -4.99 7.65 -2.48
N ILE A 146 -5.47 7.58 -1.24
CA ILE A 146 -6.56 8.39 -0.72
C ILE A 146 -5.95 9.36 0.29
N LEU A 147 -5.83 10.62 -0.13
CA LEU A 147 -5.21 11.71 0.63
C LEU A 147 -6.16 12.92 0.69
N PRO A 148 -6.07 13.73 1.76
CA PRO A 148 -6.68 15.05 1.78
C PRO A 148 -6.22 15.90 0.57
N PRO A 149 -7.09 16.75 -0.02
CA PRO A 149 -6.73 17.56 -1.18
C PRO A 149 -5.48 18.44 -0.96
N GLU A 150 -5.32 18.98 0.24
CA GLU A 150 -4.16 19.77 0.66
C GLU A 150 -2.85 18.96 0.66
N THR A 151 -2.90 17.69 1.07
CA THR A 151 -1.76 16.78 1.01
C THR A 151 -1.42 16.41 -0.44
N TRP A 152 -2.43 16.24 -1.30
CA TRP A 152 -2.22 15.96 -2.72
C TRP A 152 -1.41 17.07 -3.40
N ALA A 153 -1.73 18.35 -3.16
CA ALA A 153 -1.00 19.47 -3.74
C ALA A 153 0.51 19.43 -3.37
N VAL A 154 0.84 19.04 -2.13
CA VAL A 154 2.24 18.89 -1.69
C VAL A 154 2.92 17.72 -2.39
N VAL A 155 2.23 16.57 -2.48
CA VAL A 155 2.75 15.37 -3.15
C VAL A 155 3.02 15.64 -4.62
N GLU A 156 2.09 16.28 -5.33
CA GLU A 156 2.25 16.65 -6.74
C GLU A 156 3.46 17.55 -6.95
N GLY A 157 3.65 18.55 -6.09
CA GLY A 157 4.83 19.41 -6.11
C GLY A 157 6.15 18.63 -5.96
N HIS A 158 6.21 17.68 -5.03
CA HIS A 158 7.39 16.81 -4.87
C HIS A 158 7.61 15.87 -6.05
N LEU A 159 6.54 15.28 -6.60
CA LEU A 159 6.63 14.37 -7.76
C LEU A 159 7.11 15.09 -9.02
N ALA A 160 6.64 16.32 -9.25
CA ALA A 160 7.12 17.16 -10.35
C ALA A 160 8.63 17.40 -10.23
N GLY A 161 9.13 17.78 -9.04
CA GLY A 161 10.56 17.99 -8.80
C GLY A 161 11.43 16.74 -9.00
N LEU A 162 10.88 15.54 -8.76
CA LEU A 162 11.58 14.27 -9.05
C LEU A 162 11.66 13.96 -10.54
N ALA A 163 10.66 14.37 -11.33
CA ALA A 163 10.67 14.19 -12.78
C ALA A 163 11.77 15.03 -13.45
N ASP A 164 12.00 16.24 -12.92
CA ASP A 164 13.01 17.18 -13.41
C ASP A 164 14.44 16.79 -13.00
N ALA A 165 14.59 16.08 -11.87
CA ALA A 165 15.88 15.63 -11.33
C ALA A 165 16.40 14.31 -11.93
N ARG A 166 15.74 13.75 -12.96
CA ARG A 166 16.11 12.44 -13.52
C ARG A 166 17.51 12.53 -14.17
N PRO A 167 18.54 11.80 -13.68
CA PRO A 167 19.83 11.75 -14.36
C PRO A 167 19.63 11.17 -15.76
N SER A 168 20.23 11.77 -16.79
CA SER A 168 20.29 11.15 -18.11
C SER A 168 20.94 9.78 -17.95
N LYS A 169 20.26 8.76 -18.47
CA LYS A 169 20.66 7.34 -18.43
C LYS A 169 22.19 7.17 -18.45
N LEU A 170 22.74 6.56 -17.41
CA LEU A 170 24.04 5.87 -17.47
C LEU A 170 23.85 4.52 -18.16
#